data_AF-A0A4Q1BYD4-F1
#
_entry.id   AF-A0A4Q1BYD4-F1
#
_cell.length_a   1.000
_cell.length_b   1.000
_cell.length_c   1.000
_cell.angle_alpha   90.00
_cell.angle_beta   90.00
_cell.angle_gamma   90.00
#
_symmetry.space_group_name_H-M   'P 1'
#
loop_
_entity.id
_entity.type
_entity.pdbx_description
1 polymer ?
#
loop_
_entity_poly.entity_id
_entity_poly.type
_entity_poly.pdbx_seq_one_letter_code
_entity_poly.pdbx_strand_id
1 'polypeptide(L)' 'MLNHLPQEEFTLRELEIIRLIQLGFTSQEIAQQLHISAFTTKKHRENIAKKIGSHGKKEFRRFIRNFKI' A
#
# COMPACT_ATOMS: atom_id res chain seq x y z
N MET A 1 -14.60 -8.11 -6.11
CA MET A 1 -14.70 -8.19 -4.63
C MET A 1 -13.31 -7.93 -4.08
N LEU A 2 -13.17 -7.26 -2.94
CA LEU A 2 -11.85 -7.07 -2.31
C LEU A 2 -11.46 -8.32 -1.52
N ASN A 3 -10.22 -8.77 -1.65
CA ASN A 3 -9.70 -9.87 -0.86
C ASN A 3 -9.37 -9.38 0.56
N HIS A 4 -9.74 -10.15 1.57
CA HIS A 4 -9.25 -9.96 2.94
C HIS A 4 -8.00 -10.82 3.11
N LEU A 5 -6.83 -10.21 2.95
CA LEU A 5 -5.53 -10.88 3.10
C LEU A 5 -4.95 -10.63 4.48
N PRO A 6 -4.30 -11.63 5.10
CA PRO A 6 -3.52 -11.43 6.33
C PRO A 6 -2.19 -10.71 6.01
N GLN A 7 -1.43 -10.35 7.05
CA GLN A 7 -0.18 -9.61 6.89
C GLN A 7 0.92 -10.42 6.19
N GLU A 8 0.95 -11.76 6.36
CA GLU A 8 2.02 -12.58 5.77
C GLU A 8 2.00 -12.58 4.24
N GLU A 9 0.88 -12.21 3.62
CA GLU A 9 0.75 -12.06 2.17
C GLU A 9 1.48 -10.82 1.62
N PHE A 10 1.94 -9.93 2.48
CA PHE A 10 2.65 -8.71 2.11
C PHE A 10 4.12 -8.81 2.50
N THR A 11 4.99 -8.28 1.63
CA THR A 11 6.39 -8.10 1.99
C THR A 11 6.52 -7.04 3.08
N LEU A 12 7.61 -7.06 3.85
CA LEU A 12 7.91 -6.03 4.85
C LEU A 12 7.82 -4.62 4.26
N ARG A 13 8.32 -4.44 3.03
CA ARG A 13 8.27 -3.15 2.34
C ARG A 13 6.86 -2.71 1.96
N GLU A 14 5.99 -3.65 1.58
CA GLU A 14 4.60 -3.35 1.32
C GLU A 14 3.86 -2.99 2.61
N LEU A 15 4.14 -3.69 3.72
CA LEU A 15 3.57 -3.36 5.04
C LEU A 15 4.00 -1.96 5.52
N GLU A 16 5.27 -1.59 5.35
CA GLU A 16 5.75 -0.22 5.62
C GLU A 16 4.97 0.81 4.82
N ILE A 17 4.77 0.57 3.51
CA ILE A 17 4.02 1.48 2.64
C ILE A 17 2.54 1.55 3.05
N ILE A 18 1.91 0.44 3.40
CA ILE A 18 0.53 0.42 3.90
C ILE A 18 0.43 1.29 5.16
N ARG A 19 1.36 1.12 6.12
CA ARG A 19 1.42 1.91 7.36
C ARG A 19 1.55 3.41 7.08
N LEU A 20 2.46 3.81 6.19
CA LEU A 20 2.65 5.22 5.88
C LEU A 20 1.45 5.82 5.15
N ILE A 21 0.77 5.06 4.28
CA ILE A 21 -0.48 5.52 3.66
C ILE A 21 -1.57 5.72 4.73
N GLN A 22 -1.67 4.85 5.74
CA GLN A 22 -2.61 5.00 6.85
C GLN A 22 -2.32 6.23 7.71
N LEU A 23 -1.04 6.59 7.86
CA LEU A 23 -0.61 7.80 8.56
C LEU A 23 -0.85 9.09 7.74
N GLY A 24 -1.29 8.98 6.49
CA GLY A 24 -1.65 10.13 5.65
C GLY A 24 -0.54 10.60 4.70
N PHE A 25 0.60 9.92 4.65
CA PHE A 25 1.69 10.30 3.76
C PHE A 25 1.34 10.11 2.28
N THR A 26 1.77 11.06 1.46
CA THR A 26 1.71 11.02 0.00
C THR A 26 2.75 10.06 -0.57
N SER A 27 2.60 9.65 -1.83
CA SER A 27 3.62 8.80 -2.47
C SER A 27 5.00 9.45 -2.55
N GLN A 28 5.09 10.78 -2.58
CA GLN A 28 6.37 11.49 -2.60
C GLN A 28 7.02 11.48 -1.22
N GLU A 29 6.26 11.76 -0.16
CA GLU A 29 6.76 11.68 1.22
C GLU A 29 7.17 10.26 1.60
N ILE A 30 6.37 9.26 1.20
CA ILE A 30 6.72 7.84 1.38
C ILE A 30 8.04 7.53 0.69
N ALA A 31 8.23 7.98 -0.55
CA ALA A 31 9.46 7.75 -1.29
C ALA A 31 10.68 8.36 -0.56
N GLN A 32 10.54 9.57 -0.03
CA GLN A 32 11.57 10.25 0.76
C GLN A 32 11.87 9.50 2.06
N GLN A 33 10.85 9.18 2.86
CA GLN A 33 11.00 8.51 4.15
C GLN A 33 11.59 7.11 4.03
N LEU A 34 11.30 6.43 2.93
CA LEU A 34 11.80 5.10 2.65
C LEU A 34 13.09 5.10 1.82
N HIS A 35 13.64 6.28 1.48
CA HIS A 35 14.85 6.45 0.66
C HIS A 35 14.80 5.69 -0.67
N ILE A 36 13.66 5.73 -1.36
CA ILE A 36 13.45 5.10 -2.68
C ILE A 36 12.83 6.08 -3.67
N SER A 37 12.82 5.72 -4.95
CA SER A 37 12.18 6.57 -5.97
C SER A 37 10.65 6.58 -5.82
N ALA A 38 10.02 7.66 -6.27
CA ALA A 38 8.56 7.74 -6.39
C ALA A 38 8.01 6.67 -7.34
N PHE A 39 8.78 6.28 -8.36
CA PHE A 39 8.45 5.18 -9.27
C PHE A 39 8.40 3.83 -8.53
N THR A 40 9.41 3.54 -7.69
CA THR A 40 9.45 2.33 -6.86
C THR A 40 8.28 2.29 -5.88
N THR A 41 7.97 3.43 -5.24
CA THR A 41 6.80 3.56 -4.36
C THR A 41 5.49 3.28 -5.11
N LYS A 42 5.34 3.81 -6.32
CA LYS A 42 4.18 3.52 -7.19
C LYS A 42 4.11 2.02 -7.51
N LYS A 43 5.23 1.37 -7.81
CA LYS A 43 5.28 -0.06 -8.13
C LYS A 43 4.82 -0.92 -6.96
N HIS A 44 5.26 -0.62 -5.74
CA HIS A 44 4.76 -1.32 -4.56
C HIS A 44 3.25 -1.14 -4.36
N ARG A 45 2.72 0.08 -4.55
CA ARG A 45 1.27 0.33 -4.48
C ARG A 45 0.48 -0.46 -5.51
N GLU A 46 1.01 -0.61 -6.74
CA GLU A 46 0.43 -1.45 -7.78
C GLU A 46 0.43 -2.93 -7.40
N ASN A 47 1.52 -3.43 -6.80
CA ASN A 47 1.61 -4.80 -6.34
C ASN A 47 0.60 -5.08 -5.21
N ILE A 48 0.52 -4.19 -4.22
CA ILE A 48 -0.50 -4.26 -3.15
C ILE A 48 -1.90 -4.27 -3.77
N ALA A 49 -2.19 -3.35 -4.70
CA ALA A 49 -3.48 -3.25 -5.38
C ALA A 49 -3.87 -4.54 -6.12
N LYS A 50 -2.90 -5.21 -6.75
CA LYS A 50 -3.07 -6.50 -7.41
C LYS A 50 -3.35 -7.62 -6.41
N LYS A 51 -2.58 -7.72 -5.32
CA LYS A 51 -2.77 -8.73 -4.27
C LYS A 51 -4.19 -8.68 -3.70
N ILE A 52 -4.67 -7.48 -3.37
CA ILE A 52 -6.00 -7.29 -2.78
C ILE A 52 -7.15 -7.36 -3.80
N GLY A 53 -6.84 -7.48 -5.10
CA GLY A 53 -7.84 -7.48 -6.17
C GLY A 53 -8.60 -6.16 -6.31
N SER A 54 -7.97 -5.02 -6.03
CA SER A 54 -8.66 -3.71 -6.10
C SER A 54 -8.77 -3.19 -7.53
N HIS A 55 -9.97 -2.75 -7.91
CA HIS A 55 -10.24 -2.14 -9.21
C HIS A 55 -10.25 -0.62 -9.11
N GLY A 56 -9.11 -0.06 -8.70
CA GLY A 56 -8.85 1.38 -8.71
C GLY A 56 -8.70 2.04 -7.34
N LYS A 57 -8.51 3.37 -7.36
CA LYS A 57 -8.06 4.16 -6.21
C LYS A 57 -9.02 4.16 -5.02
N LYS A 58 -10.34 4.05 -5.25
CA LYS A 58 -11.36 4.07 -4.19
C LYS A 58 -11.29 2.79 -3.35
N GLU A 59 -11.23 1.64 -4.03
CA GLU A 59 -11.19 0.33 -3.38
C GLU A 59 -9.86 0.11 -2.66
N PHE A 60 -8.74 0.47 -3.32
CA PHE A 60 -7.42 0.46 -2.68
C PHE A 60 -7.42 1.28 -1.38
N ARG A 61 -7.89 2.54 -1.42
CA ARG A 61 -7.95 3.38 -0.23
C ARG A 61 -8.89 2.83 0.85
N ARG A 62 -10.00 2.20 0.47
CA ARG A 62 -10.92 1.53 1.40
C ARG A 62 -10.23 0.37 2.11
N PHE A 63 -9.53 -0.49 1.37
CA PHE A 63 -8.78 -1.60 1.94
C PHE A 63 -7.72 -1.09 2.93
N ILE A 64 -6.86 -0.16 2.48
CA ILE A 64 -5.75 0.34 3.29
C ILE A 64 -6.24 0.95 4.60
N ARG A 65 -7.32 1.74 4.60
CA ARG A 65 -7.85 2.34 5.85
C ARG A 65 -8.36 1.31 6.86
N ASN A 66 -8.82 0.16 6.39
CA ASN A 66 -9.42 -0.87 7.24
C ASN A 66 -8.44 -1.99 7.59
N PHE A 67 -7.27 -2.03 6.94
CA PHE A 67 -6.25 -3.06 7.16
C PHE A 67 -5.62 -2.90 8.54
N LYS A 68 -5.54 -3.98 9.31
CA LYS A 68 -4.92 -3.97 10.64
C LYS A 68 -3.49 -4.49 10.54
N ILE A 69 -2.54 -3.58 10.75
CA ILE A 69 -1.11 -3.89 10.97
C ILE A 69 -0.92 -4.21 12.46
#